data_AF-A0A529SF67-F1
#
_entry.id   AF-A0A529SF67-F1
#
_cell.length_a   1.000
_cell.length_b   1.000
_cell.length_c   1.000
_cell.angle_alpha   90.00
_cell.angle_beta   90.00
_cell.angle_gamma   90.00
#
_symmetry.space_group_name_H-M   'P 1'
#
loop_
_entity.id
_entity.type
_entity.pdbx_description
1 polymer ?
#
loop_
_entity_poly.entity_id
_entity_poly.type
_entity_poly.pdbx_seq_one_letter_code
_entity_poly.pdbx_strand_id
1 'polypeptide(L)'
;YLHYHDHEWGRPVTEDRRLFEKICLEGFQSGLSWLTILRKRENFREAFAGFDFDKVAGFTDKDIERLLGNAGIIRHRGKIVSTINNAKRCL
;
A
#
# COMPACT_ATOMS: atom_id res chain seq x y z
N TYR A 1 -5.49 -16.32 -1.92
CA TYR A 1 -6.47 -15.79 -2.89
C TYR A 1 -7.88 -16.14 -2.46
N LEU A 2 -8.25 -17.42 -2.32
CA LEU A 2 -9.59 -17.85 -1.87
C LEU A 2 -10.06 -17.12 -0.59
N HIS A 3 -9.25 -17.15 0.48
CA HIS A 3 -9.57 -16.40 1.71
C HIS A 3 -9.86 -14.91 1.49
N TYR A 4 -9.08 -14.24 0.62
CA TYR A 4 -9.30 -12.83 0.30
C TYR A 4 -10.61 -12.63 -0.45
N HIS A 5 -10.91 -13.50 -1.41
CA HIS A 5 -12.16 -13.46 -2.16
C HIS A 5 -13.37 -13.65 -1.24
N ASP A 6 -13.33 -14.67 -0.37
CA ASP A 6 -14.49 -15.09 0.42
C ASP A 6 -14.79 -14.15 1.60
N HIS A 7 -13.76 -13.52 2.15
CA HIS A 7 -13.87 -12.73 3.38
C HIS A 7 -13.65 -11.22 3.20
N GLU A 8 -13.01 -10.76 2.13
CA GLU A 8 -12.62 -9.33 1.99
C GLU A 8 -13.08 -8.67 0.69
N TRP A 9 -13.16 -9.42 -0.40
CA TRP A 9 -13.55 -8.89 -1.70
C TRP A 9 -15.07 -8.72 -1.79
N GLY A 10 -15.53 -7.59 -2.35
CA GLY A 10 -16.95 -7.28 -2.49
C GLY A 10 -17.70 -6.98 -1.17
N ARG A 11 -17.02 -7.04 -0.01
CA ARG A 11 -17.59 -6.66 1.29
C ARG A 11 -17.46 -5.14 1.51
N PRO A 12 -18.50 -4.46 2.06
CA PRO A 12 -18.40 -3.05 2.42
C PRO A 12 -17.24 -2.79 3.38
N VAL A 13 -16.51 -1.70 3.14
CA VAL A 13 -15.46 -1.19 4.01
C VAL A 13 -15.74 0.30 4.22
N THR A 14 -15.88 0.71 5.47
CA THR A 14 -16.21 2.10 5.86
C THR A 14 -15.10 2.77 6.66
N GLU A 15 -13.99 2.05 6.89
CA GLU A 15 -12.88 2.56 7.68
C GLU A 15 -11.80 3.16 6.76
N ASP A 16 -11.46 4.43 6.98
CA ASP A 16 -10.68 5.24 6.05
C ASP A 16 -9.28 4.68 5.80
N ARG A 17 -8.58 4.18 6.83
CA ARG A 17 -7.23 3.63 6.65
C ARG A 17 -7.27 2.34 5.84
N ARG A 18 -8.32 1.53 6.01
CA ARG A 18 -8.54 0.32 5.19
C ARG A 18 -8.87 0.65 3.75
N LEU A 19 -9.67 1.70 3.50
CA LEU A 19 -9.92 2.18 2.14
C LEU A 19 -8.64 2.72 1.50
N PHE A 20 -7.85 3.49 2.25
CA PHE A 20 -6.56 3.99 1.82
C PHE A 20 -5.53 2.88 1.54
N GLU A 21 -5.46 1.85 2.40
CA GLU A 21 -4.67 0.63 2.16
C GLU A 21 -5.09 -0.01 0.83
N LYS A 22 -6.39 -0.25 0.62
CA LYS A 22 -6.91 -0.88 -0.59
C LYS A 22 -6.53 -0.10 -1.85
N ILE A 23 -6.82 1.20 -1.90
CA ILE A 23 -6.56 2.01 -3.11
C ILE A 23 -5.07 2.08 -3.44
N CYS A 24 -4.19 2.13 -2.44
CA CYS A 24 -2.75 2.10 -2.65
C CYS A 24 -2.26 0.75 -3.18
N LEU A 25 -2.76 -0.36 -2.63
CA LEU A 25 -2.40 -1.71 -3.09
C LEU A 25 -2.85 -1.95 -4.55
N GLU A 26 -4.03 -1.45 -4.95
CA GLU A 26 -4.47 -1.48 -6.35
C GLU A 26 -3.51 -0.69 -7.28
N GLY A 27 -3.00 0.46 -6.83
CA GLY A 27 -1.96 1.18 -7.57
C GLY A 27 -0.67 0.36 -7.76
N PHE A 28 -0.26 -0.38 -6.72
CA PHE A 28 0.88 -1.29 -6.81
C PHE A 28 0.66 -2.48 -7.74
N GLN A 29 -0.60 -2.90 -7.98
CA GLN A 29 -0.95 -4.01 -8.85
C GLN A 29 -0.67 -3.75 -10.33
N SER A 30 -0.66 -2.51 -10.81
CA SER A 30 -0.42 -2.18 -12.23
C SER A 30 0.78 -2.93 -12.84
N GLY A 31 0.52 -3.77 -13.84
CA GLY A 31 1.54 -4.61 -14.50
C GLY A 31 1.96 -5.88 -13.74
N LEU A 32 1.25 -6.26 -12.68
CA LEU A 32 1.50 -7.43 -11.85
C LEU A 32 0.20 -8.20 -11.56
N SER A 33 0.33 -9.44 -11.11
CA SER A 33 -0.83 -10.19 -10.60
C SER A 33 -1.28 -9.65 -9.24
N TRP A 34 -2.59 -9.64 -8.96
CA TRP A 34 -3.09 -9.28 -7.63
C TRP A 34 -2.57 -10.23 -6.54
N LEU A 35 -2.35 -11.51 -6.88
CA LEU A 35 -1.76 -12.49 -5.98
C LEU A 35 -0.36 -12.08 -5.50
N THR A 36 0.43 -11.43 -6.37
CA THR A 36 1.74 -10.87 -6.00
C THR A 36 1.61 -9.82 -4.90
N ILE A 37 0.59 -8.96 -4.99
CA ILE A 37 0.33 -7.91 -4.01
C ILE A 37 -0.17 -8.50 -2.70
N LEU A 38 -1.16 -9.40 -2.76
CA LEU A 38 -1.70 -10.08 -1.58
C LEU A 38 -0.63 -10.82 -0.78
N ARG A 39 0.30 -11.52 -1.45
CA ARG A 39 1.42 -12.22 -0.79
C ARG A 39 2.39 -11.29 -0.05
N LYS A 40 2.44 -10.01 -0.44
CA LYS A 40 3.32 -8.99 0.15
C LYS A 40 2.59 -8.01 1.07
N ARG A 41 1.29 -8.23 1.33
CA ARG A 41 0.42 -7.26 2.00
C ARG A 41 0.91 -6.87 3.40
N GLU A 42 1.35 -7.83 4.21
CA GLU A 42 1.90 -7.53 5.54
C GLU A 42 3.19 -6.73 5.45
N ASN A 43 4.08 -7.05 4.51
CA ASN A 43 5.29 -6.27 4.25
C ASN A 43 4.96 -4.83 3.82
N PHE A 44 3.89 -4.64 3.03
CA PHE A 44 3.39 -3.31 2.68
C PHE A 44 2.90 -2.55 3.92
N ARG A 45 2.13 -3.21 4.81
CA ARG A 45 1.68 -2.59 6.05
C ARG A 45 2.87 -2.16 6.91
N GLU A 46 3.86 -3.02 7.12
CA GLU A 46 5.06 -2.65 7.87
C GLU A 46 5.82 -1.49 7.20
N ALA A 47 6.02 -1.57 5.89
CA ALA A 47 6.75 -0.58 5.11
C ALA A 47 6.11 0.82 5.13
N PHE A 48 4.77 0.88 5.11
CA PHE A 48 3.97 2.10 5.06
C PHE A 48 3.25 2.38 6.40
N ALA A 49 3.85 2.01 7.54
CA ALA A 49 3.37 2.36 8.87
C ALA A 49 1.89 2.01 9.13
N GLY A 50 1.45 0.84 8.67
CA GLY A 50 0.09 0.35 8.76
C GLY A 50 -0.90 1.08 7.85
N PHE A 51 -0.41 1.79 6.83
CA PHE A 51 -1.21 2.71 6.00
C PHE A 51 -1.90 3.82 6.81
N ASP A 52 -1.26 4.24 7.89
CA ASP A 52 -1.63 5.45 8.63
C ASP A 52 -1.27 6.69 7.81
N PHE A 53 -2.24 7.27 7.09
CA PHE A 53 -1.98 8.34 6.12
C PHE A 53 -1.35 9.59 6.76
N ASP A 54 -1.60 9.87 8.04
CA ASP A 54 -0.93 10.95 8.79
C ASP A 54 0.59 10.73 8.82
N LYS A 55 1.02 9.50 9.08
CA LYS A 55 2.45 9.13 9.13
C LYS A 55 3.06 9.04 7.74
N VAL A 56 2.34 8.42 6.80
CA VAL A 56 2.82 8.21 5.43
C VAL A 56 2.97 9.54 4.70
N ALA A 57 2.10 10.53 4.96
CA ALA A 57 2.22 11.87 4.40
C ALA A 57 3.54 12.58 4.79
N GLY A 58 4.07 12.23 5.96
CA GLY A 58 5.36 12.73 6.47
C GLY A 58 6.61 12.03 5.93
N PHE A 59 6.46 10.99 5.10
CA PHE A 59 7.61 10.29 4.52
C PHE A 59 8.42 11.20 3.61
N THR A 60 9.74 11.08 3.72
CA THR A 60 10.73 11.91 3.03
C THR A 60 11.44 11.15 1.91
N ASP A 61 12.36 11.81 1.19
CA ASP A 61 13.23 11.11 0.22
C ASP A 61 14.05 9.99 0.87
N LYS A 62 14.44 10.13 2.16
CA LYS A 62 15.13 9.05 2.89
C LYS A 62 14.25 7.81 3.03
N ASP A 63 12.95 8.00 3.25
CA ASP A 63 11.99 6.90 3.32
C ASP A 63 11.78 6.26 1.95
N ILE A 64 11.75 7.06 0.88
CA ILE A 64 11.67 6.54 -0.49
C ILE A 64 12.88 5.64 -0.79
N GLU A 65 14.09 6.08 -0.48
CA GLU A 65 15.30 5.28 -0.69
C GLU A 65 15.31 4.02 0.19
N ARG A 66 14.90 4.12 1.46
CA ARG A 66 14.72 2.96 2.36
C ARG A 66 13.74 1.95 1.76
N LEU A 67 12.62 2.41 1.20
CA LEU A 67 11.59 1.58 0.60
C LEU A 67 12.04 0.96 -0.73
N LEU A 68 12.84 1.68 -1.52
CA LEU A 68 13.48 1.13 -2.72
C LEU A 68 14.46 0.00 -2.39
N GLY A 69 15.08 0.03 -1.21
CA GLY A 69 15.90 -1.07 -0.70
C GLY A 69 15.12 -2.29 -0.20
N ASN A 70 13.81 -2.16 0.06
CA ASN A 70 13.02 -3.21 0.70
C ASN A 70 12.51 -4.28 -0.30
N ALA A 71 13.12 -5.47 -0.28
CA ALA A 71 12.72 -6.60 -1.13
C ALA A 71 11.35 -7.21 -0.74
N GLY A 72 10.84 -6.89 0.45
CA GLY A 72 9.52 -7.30 0.93
C GLY A 72 8.37 -6.72 0.12
N ILE A 73 8.55 -5.55 -0.50
CA ILE A 73 7.54 -4.85 -1.31
C ILE A 73 7.91 -4.80 -2.81
N ILE A 74 7.15 -4.04 -3.59
CA ILE A 74 7.46 -3.75 -5.00
C ILE A 74 8.36 -2.50 -5.06
N ARG A 75 9.61 -2.69 -5.46
CA ARG A 75 10.66 -1.65 -5.52
C ARG A 75 10.51 -0.77 -6.77
N HIS A 76 9.41 -0.04 -6.86
CA HIS A 76 9.13 0.88 -7.97
C HIS A 76 8.91 2.29 -7.44
N ARG A 77 9.83 3.21 -7.76
CA ARG A 77 9.86 4.56 -7.20
C ARG A 77 8.54 5.30 -7.41
N GLY A 78 7.99 5.28 -8.62
CA GLY A 78 6.74 5.99 -8.93
C GLY A 78 5.53 5.50 -8.11
N LYS A 79 5.50 4.20 -7.75
CA LYS A 79 4.40 3.63 -6.97
C LYS A 79 4.52 4.02 -5.50
N ILE A 80 5.74 3.97 -4.96
CA ILE A 80 6.05 4.44 -3.61
C ILE A 80 5.71 5.92 -3.45
N VAL A 81 6.18 6.77 -4.36
CA VAL A 81 5.88 8.21 -4.35
C VAL A 81 4.38 8.47 -4.49
N SER A 82 3.68 7.70 -5.33
CA SER A 82 2.23 7.82 -5.46
C SER A 82 1.52 7.53 -4.14
N THR A 83 1.92 6.52 -3.38
CA THR A 83 1.35 6.24 -2.05
C THR A 83 1.56 7.39 -1.07
N ILE A 84 2.75 8.00 -1.05
CA ILE A 84 3.04 9.18 -0.21
C ILE A 84 2.19 10.39 -0.65
N ASN A 85 2.06 10.62 -1.95
CA ASN A 85 1.19 11.68 -2.47
C ASN A 85 -0.28 11.43 -2.13
N ASN A 86 -0.76 10.20 -2.24
CA ASN A 86 -2.14 9.85 -1.90
C ASN A 86 -2.42 10.11 -0.42
N ALA A 87 -1.48 9.76 0.47
CA ALA A 87 -1.60 10.06 1.91
C ALA A 87 -1.78 11.56 2.17
N LYS A 88 -1.02 12.42 1.47
CA LYS A 88 -1.15 13.89 1.56
C LYS A 88 -2.49 14.44 1.05
N ARG A 89 -3.27 13.65 0.30
CA ARG A 89 -4.61 14.05 -0.20
C ARG A 89 -5.75 13.52 0.68
N CYS A 90 -5.44 12.70 1.67
CA CYS A 90 -6.39 12.24 2.68
C CYS A 90 -6.48 13.18 3.89
N LEU A 91 -5.51 14.10 4.04
CA LEU A 91 -5.49 15.18 5.04
C LEU A 91 -6.31 16.38 4.56
#